data_AF-A0A496RYV5-F1
#
_entry.id   AF-A0A496RYV5-F1
#
_cell.length_a   1.000
_cell.length_b   1.000
_cell.length_c   1.000
_cell.angle_alpha   90.00
_cell.angle_beta   90.00
_cell.angle_gamma   90.00
#
_symmetry.space_group_name_H-M   'P 1'
#
loop_
_entity.id
_entity.type
_entity.pdbx_description
1 polymer ?
#
loop_
_entity_poly.entity_id
_entity_poly.type
_entity_poly.pdbx_seq_one_letter_code
_entity_poly.pdbx_strand_id
1 'polypeptide(L)'
;MRHENPEQRLAFEVYYSLGPSRSIEKLHSKYLELVNPDRKKPPTLQTLFNWSKWFNWQERIRKREQEVGIRLAEVNTELAVKSAEDILKLLVAELRTAFDEKLRPRFPLQSARDVNETIRLILQVLGVHEQQSQENVQNWTNIKVIKIVTSESRRSREEREEEGEEEDAETVVLDVDAK
;
A
#
# COMPACT_ATOMS: atom_id res chain seq x y z
N MET A 1 37.59 6.17 -31.41
CA MET A 1 36.49 5.19 -31.26
C MET A 1 36.29 4.49 -32.60
N ARG A 2 36.09 3.17 -32.63
CA ARG A 2 35.72 2.48 -33.88
C ARG A 2 34.25 2.79 -34.19
N HIS A 3 33.92 3.05 -35.44
CA HIS A 3 32.54 3.26 -35.87
C HIS A 3 31.87 1.91 -36.16
N GLU A 4 30.67 1.70 -35.60
CA GLU A 4 29.84 0.53 -35.88
C GLU A 4 29.18 0.66 -37.24
N ASN A 5 29.33 -0.36 -38.08
CA ASN A 5 28.54 -0.51 -39.28
C ASN A 5 27.08 -0.91 -38.93
N PRO A 6 26.13 -0.79 -39.87
CA PRO A 6 24.73 -1.14 -39.61
C PRO A 6 24.51 -2.59 -39.14
N GLU A 7 25.33 -3.52 -39.64
CA GLU A 7 25.25 -4.94 -39.30
C GLU A 7 25.62 -5.21 -37.84
N GLN A 8 26.70 -4.59 -37.36
CA GLN A 8 27.18 -4.65 -35.98
C GLN A 8 26.16 -4.04 -35.03
N ARG A 9 25.54 -2.92 -35.44
CA ARG A 9 24.48 -2.27 -34.67
C ARG A 9 23.26 -3.18 -34.55
N LEU A 10 22.84 -3.81 -35.64
CA LEU A 10 21.74 -4.77 -35.62
C LEU A 10 22.06 -5.97 -34.71
N ALA A 11 23.27 -6.52 -34.80
CA ALA A 11 23.70 -7.61 -33.92
C ALA A 11 23.65 -7.21 -32.44
N PHE A 12 24.01 -5.97 -32.10
CA PHE A 12 23.85 -5.43 -30.76
C PHE A 12 22.38 -5.38 -30.31
N GLU A 13 21.47 -4.88 -31.14
CA GLU A 13 20.04 -4.80 -30.76
C GLU A 13 19.43 -6.20 -30.58
N VAL A 14 19.79 -7.17 -31.44
CA VAL A 14 19.42 -8.58 -31.24
C VAL A 14 19.99 -9.11 -29.92
N TYR A 15 21.26 -8.85 -29.64
CA TYR A 15 21.90 -9.27 -28.38
C TYR A 15 21.21 -8.68 -27.15
N TYR A 16 20.86 -7.39 -27.20
CA TYR A 16 20.13 -6.71 -26.13
C TYR A 16 18.73 -7.30 -25.91
N SER A 17 18.02 -7.65 -27.00
CA SER A 17 16.68 -8.26 -26.93
C SER A 17 16.64 -9.63 -26.23
N LEU A 18 17.78 -10.31 -26.09
CA LEU A 18 17.87 -11.59 -25.36
C LEU A 18 17.74 -11.44 -23.83
N GLY A 19 17.85 -10.21 -23.32
CA GLY A 19 17.62 -9.90 -21.91
C GLY A 19 18.59 -10.63 -20.96
N PRO A 20 18.12 -11.19 -19.83
CA PRO A 20 18.97 -11.86 -18.85
C PRO A 20 19.67 -13.12 -19.37
N SER A 21 19.07 -13.75 -20.38
CA SER A 21 19.57 -15.00 -20.98
C SER A 21 20.63 -14.78 -22.05
N ARG A 22 21.13 -13.55 -22.22
CA ARG A 22 22.07 -13.16 -23.28
C ARG A 22 23.38 -13.95 -23.25
N SER A 23 23.72 -14.56 -24.38
CA SER A 23 25.02 -15.18 -24.64
C SER A 23 25.39 -15.03 -26.12
N ILE A 24 26.67 -15.15 -26.46
CA ILE A 24 27.11 -15.02 -27.86
C ILE A 24 26.62 -16.19 -28.71
N GLU A 25 26.48 -17.38 -28.11
CA GLU A 25 25.93 -18.58 -28.74
C GLU A 25 24.45 -18.37 -29.08
N LYS A 26 23.66 -17.88 -28.11
CA LYS A 26 22.24 -17.56 -28.32
C LYS A 26 22.04 -16.44 -29.33
N LEU A 27 22.91 -15.43 -29.31
CA LEU A 27 22.92 -14.39 -30.33
C LEU A 27 23.15 -14.99 -31.71
N HIS A 28 24.17 -15.84 -31.88
CA HIS A 28 24.47 -16.44 -33.17
C HIS A 28 23.29 -17.24 -33.71
N SER A 29 22.69 -18.12 -32.90
CA SER A 29 21.50 -18.88 -33.31
C SER A 29 20.35 -17.96 -33.72
N LYS A 30 20.01 -16.97 -32.87
CA LYS A 30 18.90 -16.04 -33.14
C LYS A 30 19.18 -15.11 -34.33
N TYR A 31 20.44 -14.75 -34.56
CA TYR A 31 20.85 -13.89 -35.66
C TYR A 31 20.75 -14.62 -37.00
N LEU A 32 21.05 -15.93 -37.04
CA LEU A 32 20.83 -16.78 -38.20
C LEU A 32 19.34 -16.88 -38.55
N GLU A 33 18.49 -17.07 -37.53
CA GLU A 33 17.03 -17.17 -37.70
C GLU A 33 16.40 -15.86 -38.20
N LEU A 34 16.74 -14.73 -37.59
CA LEU A 34 16.02 -13.47 -37.79
C LEU A 34 16.55 -12.62 -38.94
N VAL A 35 17.86 -12.60 -39.16
CA VAL A 35 18.49 -11.58 -40.00
C VAL A 35 18.91 -12.13 -41.36
N ASN A 36 19.26 -13.43 -41.45
CA ASN A 36 19.95 -13.94 -42.63
C ASN A 36 19.76 -15.45 -42.89
N PRO A 37 18.54 -15.93 -43.20
CA PRO A 37 18.36 -17.30 -43.69
C PRO A 37 19.06 -17.56 -45.04
N ASP A 38 19.16 -16.55 -45.91
CA ASP A 38 19.65 -16.71 -47.30
C ASP A 38 21.09 -16.23 -47.54
N ARG A 39 21.80 -15.77 -46.51
CA ARG A 39 23.14 -15.18 -46.68
C ARG A 39 24.20 -16.28 -46.77
N LYS A 40 25.07 -16.20 -47.78
CA LYS A 40 26.13 -17.20 -48.02
C LYS A 40 27.15 -17.34 -46.88
N LYS A 41 27.36 -16.30 -46.05
CA LYS A 41 28.30 -16.31 -44.92
C LYS A 41 27.82 -15.44 -43.75
N PRO A 42 27.18 -16.03 -42.73
CA PRO A 42 26.88 -15.32 -41.49
C PRO A 42 28.14 -15.05 -40.64
N PRO A 43 28.12 -14.04 -39.75
CA PRO A 43 29.23 -13.77 -38.85
C PRO A 43 29.44 -14.93 -37.88
N THR A 44 30.69 -15.37 -37.74
CA THR A 44 31.04 -16.47 -36.81
C THR A 44 30.89 -16.05 -35.35
N LEU A 45 30.81 -17.04 -34.44
CA LEU A 45 30.85 -16.81 -32.99
C LEU A 45 32.02 -15.92 -32.56
N GLN A 46 33.22 -16.18 -33.10
CA GLN A 46 34.42 -15.40 -32.80
C GLN A 46 34.27 -13.94 -33.26
N THR A 47 33.66 -13.71 -34.42
CA THR A 47 33.37 -12.37 -34.94
C THR A 47 32.44 -11.60 -34.02
N LEU A 48 31.33 -12.23 -33.61
CA LEU A 48 30.35 -11.63 -32.69
C LEU A 48 30.96 -11.35 -31.32
N PHE A 49 31.77 -12.26 -30.80
CA PHE A 49 32.52 -12.06 -29.55
C PHE A 49 33.47 -10.87 -29.65
N ASN A 50 34.25 -10.76 -30.74
CA ASN A 50 35.14 -9.63 -30.98
C ASN A 50 34.36 -8.31 -31.07
N TRP A 51 33.22 -8.28 -31.75
CA TRP A 51 32.35 -7.11 -31.80
C TRP A 51 31.87 -6.70 -30.42
N SER A 52 31.39 -7.66 -29.61
CA SER A 52 30.92 -7.36 -28.24
C SER A 52 31.99 -6.70 -27.37
N LYS A 53 33.25 -7.09 -27.56
CA LYS A 53 34.41 -6.49 -26.89
C LYS A 53 34.76 -5.12 -27.47
N TRP A 54 34.94 -5.01 -28.79
CA TRP A 54 35.39 -3.78 -29.44
C TRP A 54 34.41 -2.62 -29.28
N PHE A 55 33.12 -2.94 -29.16
CA PHE A 55 32.04 -1.98 -29.05
C PHE A 55 31.45 -1.88 -27.63
N ASN A 56 32.12 -2.49 -26.65
CA ASN A 56 31.77 -2.41 -25.23
C ASN A 56 30.28 -2.69 -24.96
N TRP A 57 29.74 -3.75 -25.55
CA TRP A 57 28.30 -4.03 -25.47
C TRP A 57 27.82 -4.15 -24.02
N GLN A 58 28.60 -4.78 -23.13
CA GLN A 58 28.22 -4.90 -21.71
C GLN A 58 28.10 -3.54 -21.02
N GLU A 59 28.98 -2.60 -21.33
CA GLU A 59 28.91 -1.24 -20.78
C GLU A 59 27.68 -0.50 -21.28
N ARG A 60 27.40 -0.58 -22.58
CA ARG A 60 26.23 0.03 -23.20
C ARG A 60 24.93 -0.53 -22.63
N ILE A 61 24.87 -1.85 -22.43
CA ILE A 61 23.73 -2.51 -21.81
C ILE A 61 23.55 -2.03 -20.38
N ARG A 62 24.62 -1.99 -19.57
CA ARG A 62 24.55 -1.51 -18.19
C ARG A 62 24.00 -0.08 -18.12
N LYS A 63 24.49 0.82 -18.97
CA LYS A 63 24.00 2.21 -19.05
C LYS A 63 22.51 2.26 -19.40
N ARG A 64 22.09 1.53 -20.44
CA ARG A 64 20.68 1.50 -20.87
C ARG A 64 19.79 0.88 -19.79
N GLU A 65 20.22 -0.19 -19.13
CA GLU A 65 19.48 -0.83 -18.03
C GLU A 65 19.38 0.08 -16.81
N GLN A 66 20.43 0.83 -16.49
CA GLN A 66 20.41 1.84 -15.43
C GLN A 66 19.43 2.97 -15.75
N GLU A 67 19.47 3.52 -16.96
CA GLU A 67 18.54 4.57 -17.41
C GLU A 67 17.08 4.09 -17.38
N VAL A 68 16.82 2.87 -17.85
CA VAL A 68 15.49 2.26 -17.79
C VAL A 68 15.05 2.03 -16.35
N GLY A 69 15.96 1.57 -15.47
CA GLY A 69 15.68 1.39 -14.05
C GLY A 69 15.31 2.69 -13.34
N ILE A 70 16.03 3.78 -13.63
CA ILE A 70 15.73 5.12 -13.10
C ILE A 70 14.33 5.57 -13.56
N ARG A 71 14.04 5.47 -14.86
CA ARG A 71 12.73 5.85 -15.41
C ARG A 71 11.58 5.02 -14.84
N LEU A 72 11.78 3.71 -14.67
CA LEU A 72 10.78 2.84 -14.06
C LEU A 72 10.54 3.19 -12.60
N ALA A 73 11.60 3.55 -11.86
CA ALA A 73 11.46 4.02 -10.49
C ALA A 73 10.65 5.32 -10.44
N GLU A 74 10.96 6.30 -11.30
CA GLU A 74 10.21 7.57 -11.40
C GLU A 74 8.72 7.35 -11.71
N VAL A 75 8.40 6.54 -12.72
CA VAL A 75 7.01 6.22 -13.09
C VAL A 75 6.29 5.47 -11.97
N ASN A 76 6.97 4.55 -11.29
CA ASN A 76 6.37 3.83 -10.17
C ASN A 76 6.10 4.75 -8.98
N THR A 77 6.99 5.72 -8.69
CA THR A 77 6.76 6.75 -7.68
C THR A 77 5.57 7.63 -8.07
N GLU A 78 5.47 8.07 -9.33
CA GLU A 78 4.34 8.87 -9.82
C GLU A 78 3.02 8.11 -9.70
N LEU A 79 2.99 6.83 -10.10
CA LEU A 79 1.81 5.99 -10.00
C LEU A 79 1.40 5.73 -8.54
N ALA A 80 2.38 5.53 -7.64
CA ALA A 80 2.14 5.38 -6.22
C ALA A 80 1.58 6.65 -5.58
N VAL A 81 2.09 7.83 -5.96
CA VAL A 81 1.54 9.11 -5.51
C VAL A 81 0.11 9.29 -5.99
N LYS A 82 -0.16 8.98 -7.27
CA LYS A 82 -1.50 9.11 -7.85
C LYS A 82 -2.50 8.16 -7.18
N SER A 83 -2.11 6.90 -6.94
CA SER A 83 -2.99 5.94 -6.27
C SER A 83 -3.28 6.35 -4.82
N ALA A 84 -2.27 6.88 -4.11
CA ALA A 84 -2.47 7.44 -2.77
C ALA A 84 -3.42 8.65 -2.79
N GLU A 85 -3.30 9.55 -3.78
CA GLU A 85 -4.21 10.68 -3.97
C GLU A 85 -5.66 10.23 -4.19
N ASP A 86 -5.87 9.22 -5.05
CA ASP A 86 -7.21 8.69 -5.32
C ASP A 86 -7.82 8.01 -4.08
N ILE A 87 -7.02 7.28 -3.30
CA ILE A 87 -7.44 6.70 -2.01
C ILE A 87 -7.83 7.81 -1.03
N LEU A 88 -7.02 8.87 -0.91
CA LEU A 88 -7.33 10.00 -0.03
C LEU A 88 -8.62 10.71 -0.41
N LYS A 89 -8.87 10.91 -1.72
CA LYS A 89 -10.13 11.50 -2.20
C LYS A 89 -11.34 10.65 -1.78
N LEU A 90 -11.25 9.33 -1.93
CA LEU A 90 -12.30 8.41 -1.50
C LEU A 90 -12.53 8.49 0.02
N LEU A 91 -11.45 8.47 0.81
CA LEU A 91 -11.55 8.55 2.27
C LEU A 91 -12.10 9.90 2.75
N VAL A 92 -11.70 11.00 2.13
CA VAL A 92 -12.25 12.33 2.42
C VAL A 92 -13.74 12.41 2.05
N ALA A 93 -14.14 11.80 0.94
CA ALA A 93 -15.56 11.72 0.57
C ALA A 93 -16.36 10.93 1.62
N GLU A 94 -15.85 9.79 2.07
CA GLU A 94 -16.48 8.96 3.10
C GLU A 94 -16.54 9.67 4.47
N LEU A 95 -15.48 10.40 4.84
CA LEU A 95 -15.52 11.21 6.05
C LEU A 95 -16.54 12.35 5.92
N ARG A 96 -16.67 12.99 4.75
CA ARG A 96 -17.68 14.05 4.54
C ARG A 96 -19.11 13.53 4.58
N THR A 97 -19.37 12.28 4.20
CA THR A 97 -20.70 11.67 4.38
C THR A 97 -20.93 11.29 5.84
N ALA A 98 -19.87 10.90 6.56
CA ALA A 98 -19.92 10.53 7.97
C ALA A 98 -20.19 11.69 8.93
N PHE A 99 -19.86 12.94 8.59
CA PHE A 99 -20.01 14.11 9.48
C PHE A 99 -20.93 15.20 8.88
N ASP A 100 -21.63 15.97 9.73
CA ASP A 100 -22.41 17.14 9.33
C ASP A 100 -21.54 18.42 9.24
N GLU A 101 -22.14 19.54 8.84
CA GLU A 101 -21.46 20.84 8.71
C GLU A 101 -20.85 21.37 10.02
N LYS A 102 -21.24 20.80 11.17
CA LYS A 102 -20.73 21.11 12.51
C LYS A 102 -19.75 20.03 13.02
N LEU A 103 -19.25 19.17 12.13
CA LEU A 103 -18.37 18.03 12.43
C LEU A 103 -18.97 17.02 13.41
N ARG A 104 -20.31 16.90 13.45
CA ARG A 104 -21.01 15.88 14.25
C ARG A 104 -21.28 14.67 13.37
N PRO A 105 -21.03 13.45 13.85
CA PRO A 105 -21.27 12.25 13.06
C PRO A 105 -22.76 12.14 12.69
N ARG A 106 -23.06 12.01 11.39
CA ARG A 106 -24.43 11.86 10.83
C ARG A 106 -24.99 10.46 11.02
N PHE A 107 -24.11 9.47 11.08
CA PHE A 107 -24.46 8.11 11.47
C PHE A 107 -24.14 7.95 12.96
N PRO A 108 -24.90 7.14 13.72
CA PRO A 108 -24.42 6.68 15.00
C PRO A 108 -23.14 5.88 14.73
N LEU A 109 -21.98 6.48 14.99
CA LEU A 109 -20.70 5.77 15.01
C LEU A 109 -20.89 4.60 15.97
N GLN A 110 -21.06 3.38 15.44
CA GLN A 110 -21.36 2.21 16.26
C GLN A 110 -20.23 1.96 17.27
N SER A 111 -19.02 2.41 16.94
CA SER A 111 -17.86 2.37 17.82
C SER A 111 -16.82 3.43 17.42
N ALA A 112 -16.19 4.07 18.41
CA ALA A 112 -15.00 4.91 18.20
C ALA A 112 -13.84 4.14 17.54
N ARG A 113 -13.89 2.81 17.57
CA ARG A 113 -12.93 1.91 16.92
C ARG A 113 -12.86 2.10 15.41
N ASP A 114 -14.00 2.28 14.74
CA ASP A 114 -14.04 2.32 13.27
C ASP A 114 -13.44 3.62 12.73
N VAL A 115 -13.62 4.72 13.48
CA VAL A 115 -12.97 6.01 13.19
C VAL A 115 -11.46 5.90 13.37
N ASN A 116 -11.01 5.29 14.48
CA ASN A 116 -9.60 5.08 14.73
C ASN A 116 -8.95 4.18 13.66
N GLU A 117 -9.64 3.13 13.20
CA GLU A 117 -9.14 2.26 12.14
C GLU A 117 -9.05 3.00 10.80
N THR A 118 -10.04 3.83 10.48
CA THR A 118 -10.03 4.67 9.27
C THR A 118 -8.87 5.67 9.29
N ILE A 119 -8.64 6.35 10.42
CA ILE A 119 -7.50 7.26 10.60
C ILE A 119 -6.17 6.50 10.49
N ARG A 120 -6.09 5.29 11.07
CA ARG A 120 -4.90 4.45 10.98
C ARG A 120 -4.59 4.05 9.55
N LEU A 121 -5.59 3.63 8.79
CA LEU A 121 -5.46 3.29 7.37
C LEU A 121 -5.01 4.52 6.56
N ILE A 122 -5.55 5.72 6.84
CA ILE A 122 -5.12 6.97 6.21
C ILE A 122 -3.63 7.25 6.48
N LEU A 123 -3.20 7.16 7.75
CA LEU A 123 -1.82 7.41 8.13
C LEU A 123 -0.84 6.39 7.54
N GLN A 124 -1.27 5.14 7.41
CA GLN A 124 -0.51 4.07 6.77
C GLN A 124 -0.38 4.29 5.26
N VAL A 125 -1.44 4.70 4.58
CA VAL A 125 -1.42 5.05 3.15
C VAL A 125 -0.53 6.26 2.87
N LEU A 126 -0.47 7.23 3.79
CA LEU A 126 0.39 8.41 3.70
C LEU A 126 1.88 8.13 4.01
N GLY A 127 2.25 6.89 4.37
CA GLY A 127 3.63 6.56 4.74
C GLY A 127 4.11 7.23 6.05
N VAL A 128 3.20 7.83 6.82
CA VAL A 128 3.49 8.48 8.11
C VAL A 128 3.66 7.42 9.22
N HIS A 129 3.33 6.16 8.94
CA HIS A 129 3.44 5.05 9.87
C HIS A 129 4.68 4.16 9.64
N GLU A 130 5.83 4.75 9.33
CA GLU A 130 7.13 4.11 9.54
C GLU A 130 7.90 4.90 10.61
N GLN A 131 8.36 4.19 11.66
CA GLN A 131 9.36 4.62 12.66
C GLN A 131 8.94 5.17 14.03
N GLN A 132 7.72 4.97 14.53
CA GLN A 132 7.50 5.11 15.99
C GLN A 132 7.00 3.79 16.59
N SER A 133 7.88 3.22 17.41
CA SER A 133 7.73 2.07 18.29
C SER A 133 6.29 1.80 18.70
N GLN A 134 5.89 0.53 18.63
CA GLN A 134 4.56 0.01 18.97
C GLN A 134 4.02 0.42 20.36
N GLU A 135 4.83 1.03 21.23
CA GLU A 135 4.43 1.51 22.56
C GLU A 135 3.67 2.85 22.57
N ASN A 136 3.82 3.74 21.57
CA ASN A 136 3.28 5.11 21.68
C ASN A 136 1.89 5.32 21.03
N VAL A 137 1.45 4.40 20.16
CA VAL A 137 0.17 4.54 19.45
C VAL A 137 -1.04 4.36 20.39
N GLN A 138 -0.93 3.47 21.39
CA GLN A 138 -2.01 3.27 22.38
C GLN A 138 -2.32 4.54 23.19
N ASN A 139 -1.34 5.45 23.35
CA ASN A 139 -1.54 6.69 24.11
C ASN A 139 -2.20 7.80 23.28
N TRP A 140 -2.09 7.79 21.96
CA TRP A 140 -2.65 8.84 21.09
C TRP A 140 -4.05 8.51 20.55
N THR A 141 -4.44 7.24 20.51
CA THR A 141 -5.79 6.82 20.05
C THR A 141 -6.84 6.76 21.16
N ASN A 142 -6.44 6.99 22.42
CA ASN A 142 -7.36 7.09 23.55
C ASN A 142 -8.01 8.48 23.62
N ILE A 143 -8.82 8.81 22.61
CA ILE A 143 -9.73 9.95 22.70
C ILE A 143 -10.78 9.60 23.76
N LYS A 144 -10.65 10.18 24.96
CA LYS A 144 -11.69 10.09 25.99
C LYS A 144 -12.92 10.87 25.51
N VAL A 145 -13.91 10.15 25.00
CA VAL A 145 -15.23 10.72 24.72
C VAL A 145 -15.88 11.07 26.05
N ILE A 146 -15.88 12.37 26.40
CA ILE A 146 -16.57 12.87 27.57
C ILE A 146 -18.07 12.82 27.25
N LYS A 147 -18.79 11.89 27.87
CA LYS A 147 -20.26 11.81 27.78
C LYS A 147 -20.83 13.00 28.55
N ILE A 148 -21.19 14.08 27.85
CA ILE A 148 -21.90 15.21 28.45
C ILE A 148 -23.33 14.73 28.73
N VAL A 149 -23.60 14.33 29.97
CA VAL A 149 -24.96 14.04 30.43
C VAL A 149 -25.65 15.40 30.59
N THR A 150 -26.58 15.70 29.68
CA THR A 150 -27.46 16.87 29.80
C THR A 150 -28.40 16.69 30.99
N SER A 151 -28.72 17.80 31.67
CA SER A 151 -29.56 17.85 32.87
C SER A 151 -30.95 17.23 32.71
N GLU A 152 -31.42 17.06 31.47
CA GLU A 152 -32.69 16.38 31.16
C GLU A 152 -32.66 14.87 31.45
N SER A 153 -31.50 14.21 31.32
CA SER A 153 -31.37 12.76 31.63
C SER A 153 -31.29 12.44 33.13
N ARG A 154 -31.10 13.44 34.01
CA ARG A 154 -31.17 13.22 35.46
C ARG A 154 -32.61 13.17 35.97
N ARG A 155 -33.49 13.99 35.41
CA ARG A 155 -34.91 14.07 35.82
C ARG A 155 -35.68 12.77 35.55
N SER A 156 -35.44 12.12 34.42
CA SER A 156 -36.09 10.85 34.07
C SER A 156 -35.61 9.63 34.88
N ARG A 157 -34.53 9.78 35.66
CA ARG A 157 -34.02 8.71 36.53
C ARG A 157 -34.49 8.88 37.97
N GLU A 158 -34.61 10.11 38.46
CA GLU A 158 -35.19 10.40 39.78
C GLU A 158 -36.71 10.11 39.78
N GLU A 159 -37.44 10.42 38.71
CA GLU A 159 -38.89 10.12 38.61
C GLU A 159 -39.24 8.61 38.54
N ARG A 160 -38.26 7.73 38.31
CA ARG A 160 -38.48 6.26 38.29
C ARG A 160 -38.10 5.56 39.59
N GLU A 161 -37.34 6.21 40.47
CA GLU A 161 -36.96 5.64 41.76
C GLU A 161 -37.98 5.99 42.87
N GLU A 162 -38.85 6.99 42.68
CA GLU A 162 -39.91 7.36 43.66
C GLU A 162 -41.23 6.57 43.53
N GLU A 163 -41.47 5.80 42.45
CA GLU A 163 -42.72 5.01 42.27
C GLU A 163 -42.62 3.53 42.70
N GLY A 164 -41.54 3.14 43.40
CA GLY A 164 -41.21 1.72 43.66
C GLY A 164 -41.15 1.27 45.13
N GLU A 165 -41.57 2.07 46.10
CA GLU A 165 -41.56 1.70 47.53
C GLU A 165 -42.96 1.72 48.16
N GLU A 166 -43.74 0.65 47.98
CA GLU A 166 -44.76 0.22 48.94
C GLU A 166 -45.23 -1.19 48.57
N GLU A 167 -44.81 -2.21 49.32
CA GLU A 167 -45.65 -3.34 49.81
C GLU A 167 -44.79 -4.38 50.56
N ASP A 168 -44.97 -4.34 51.88
CA ASP A 168 -45.05 -5.45 52.84
C ASP A 168 -43.84 -6.37 53.11
N ALA A 169 -43.11 -5.99 54.18
CA ALA A 169 -42.34 -6.92 55.00
C ALA A 169 -43.28 -7.63 56.01
N GLU A 170 -43.78 -8.82 55.67
CA GLU A 170 -44.41 -9.71 56.64
C GLU A 170 -43.33 -10.58 57.31
N THR A 171 -42.96 -10.18 58.52
CA THR A 171 -42.16 -10.99 59.46
C THR A 171 -42.98 -12.16 59.99
N VAL A 172 -42.62 -13.39 59.64
CA VAL A 172 -43.07 -14.59 60.38
C VAL A 172 -41.94 -15.10 61.26
N VAL A 173 -42.09 -14.83 62.55
CA VAL A 173 -41.37 -15.48 63.64
C VAL A 173 -42.07 -16.81 63.93
N LEU A 174 -41.36 -17.94 63.87
CA LEU A 174 -41.75 -19.12 64.65
C LEU A 174 -40.49 -19.75 65.26
N ASP A 175 -40.44 -19.61 66.58
CA ASP A 175 -39.48 -20.17 67.51
C ASP A 175 -39.94 -21.58 67.96
N VAL A 176 -38.96 -22.46 68.19
CA VAL A 176 -38.91 -23.47 69.28
C VAL A 176 -39.83 -24.71 69.08
N ASP A 177 -39.38 -25.97 69.16
CA ASP A 177 -38.65 -26.58 70.28
C ASP A 177 -38.09 -28.00 70.01
N ALA A 178 -37.30 -28.47 70.98
CA ALA A 178 -36.48 -29.67 71.06
C ALA A 178 -37.17 -31.05 71.04
N LYS A 179 -36.46 -32.05 70.49
CA LYS A 179 -35.94 -33.23 71.21
C LYS A 179 -34.98 -34.07 70.36
#